data_AF-A0A1B9JWZ5-F1
#
_entry.id   AF-A0A1B9JWZ5-F1
#
_cell.length_a   1.000
_cell.length_b   1.000
_cell.length_c   1.000
_cell.angle_alpha   90.00
_cell.angle_beta   90.00
_cell.angle_gamma   90.00
#
_symmetry.space_group_name_H-M   'P 1'
#
loop_
_entity.id
_entity.type
_entity.pdbx_description
1 polymer ?
#
loop_
_entity_poly.entity_id
_entity_poly.type
_entity_poly.pdbx_seq_one_letter_code
_entity_poly.pdbx_strand_id
1 'polypeptide(L)' 'MKKLLVLGPILCGFVLSACDEKIYTVDEFADNKELREEYRQKCKNGELSGDHLNCQNSFKAVIRSNRISNASWD' A
#
# COMPACT_ATOMS: atom_id res chain seq x y z
N MET A 1 7.37 35.86 -42.34
CA MET A 1 7.32 35.84 -40.86
C MET A 1 6.44 34.68 -40.43
N LYS A 2 6.99 33.79 -39.60
CA LYS A 2 6.39 32.55 -39.07
C LYS A 2 5.21 32.83 -38.14
N LYS A 3 4.11 32.07 -38.25
CA LYS A 3 3.25 31.68 -37.11
C LYS A 3 2.64 30.28 -37.37
N LEU A 4 3.48 29.25 -37.33
CA LEU A 4 3.02 27.87 -37.07
C LEU A 4 2.89 27.75 -35.55
N LEU A 5 1.68 27.91 -35.04
CA LEU A 5 1.36 27.63 -33.64
C LEU A 5 1.29 26.11 -33.47
N VAL A 6 2.46 25.52 -33.25
CA VAL A 6 2.62 24.19 -32.68
C VAL A 6 2.29 24.31 -31.20
N LEU A 7 1.13 23.81 -30.79
CA LEU A 7 0.82 23.49 -29.40
C LEU A 7 0.08 22.15 -29.37
N GLY A 8 0.83 21.08 -29.59
CA GLY A 8 0.38 19.73 -29.21
C GLY A 8 0.48 19.59 -27.69
N PRO A 9 -0.50 18.98 -27.01
CA PRO A 9 -0.28 18.50 -25.65
C PRO A 9 0.63 17.28 -25.72
N ILE A 10 1.90 17.54 -25.42
CA ILE A 10 2.93 16.57 -25.07
C ILE A 10 2.43 15.78 -23.85
N LEU A 11 2.32 14.47 -24.04
CA LEU A 11 2.58 13.40 -23.07
C LEU A 11 2.90 13.87 -21.64
N CYS A 12 1.92 13.80 -20.74
CA CYS A 12 2.20 13.36 -19.37
C CYS A 12 1.62 11.96 -19.23
N GLY A 13 2.29 11.01 -19.86
CA GLY A 13 2.26 9.64 -19.37
C GLY A 13 2.79 9.70 -17.94
N PHE A 14 1.88 9.74 -16.97
CA PHE A 14 2.19 9.37 -15.61
C PHE A 14 2.47 7.87 -15.65
N VAL A 15 3.65 7.50 -16.15
CA VAL A 15 4.27 6.27 -15.69
C VAL A 15 4.62 6.60 -14.25
N LEU A 16 3.63 6.43 -13.35
CA LEU A 16 3.87 6.20 -11.95
C LEU A 16 4.84 5.04 -11.97
N SER A 17 6.13 5.35 -11.89
CA SER A 17 7.12 4.36 -11.51
C SER A 17 6.56 3.79 -10.22
N ALA A 18 6.03 2.56 -10.29
CA ALA A 18 5.90 1.73 -9.13
C ALA A 18 7.34 1.64 -8.60
N CYS A 19 7.72 2.55 -7.71
CA CYS A 19 8.75 2.25 -6.75
C CYS A 19 8.27 0.93 -6.17
N ASP A 20 9.01 -0.16 -6.41
CA ASP A 20 8.62 -1.47 -5.92
C ASP A 20 8.40 -1.33 -4.42
N GLU A 21 7.13 -1.25 -4.03
CA GLU A 21 6.79 -0.93 -2.66
C GLU A 21 7.22 -2.13 -1.83
N LYS A 22 7.98 -1.86 -0.75
CA LYS A 22 8.47 -2.93 0.11
C LYS A 22 7.29 -3.82 0.49
N ILE A 23 7.43 -5.13 0.25
CA ILE A 23 6.46 -6.11 0.72
C ILE A 23 6.78 -6.45 2.17
N TYR A 24 5.89 -6.04 3.08
CA TYR A 24 6.00 -6.35 4.51
C TYR A 24 5.35 -7.69 4.81
N THR A 25 5.98 -8.44 5.70
CA THR A 25 5.46 -9.71 6.22
C THR A 25 4.29 -9.48 7.17
N VAL A 26 3.54 -10.56 7.46
CA VAL A 26 2.47 -10.52 8.47
C VAL A 26 3.01 -10.15 9.85
N ASP A 27 4.25 -10.54 10.16
CA ASP A 27 4.85 -10.36 11.48
C ASP A 27 5.30 -8.91 11.67
N GLU A 28 5.91 -8.29 10.66
CA GLU A 28 6.19 -6.85 10.66
C GLU A 28 4.92 -6.01 10.88
N PHE A 29 3.79 -6.40 10.28
CA PHE A 29 2.49 -5.75 10.53
C PHE A 29 1.87 -6.11 11.89
N ALA A 30 2.18 -7.28 12.45
CA ALA A 30 1.69 -7.67 13.77
C ALA A 30 2.39 -6.86 14.87
N ASP A 31 3.69 -6.62 14.69
CA ASP A 31 4.57 -5.92 15.62
C ASP A 31 4.46 -4.39 15.51
N ASN A 32 3.99 -3.87 14.37
CA ASN A 32 3.80 -2.44 14.15
C ASN A 32 2.35 -2.08 13.78
N LYS A 33 1.60 -1.59 14.78
CA LYS A 33 0.19 -1.19 14.63
C LYS A 33 -0.01 -0.01 13.66
N GLU A 34 0.90 0.96 13.66
CA GLU A 34 0.81 2.16 12.83
C GLU A 34 0.98 1.81 11.36
N LEU A 35 2.05 1.08 11.03
CA LEU A 35 2.31 0.54 9.70
C LEU A 35 1.12 -0.28 9.19
N ARG A 36 0.55 -1.13 10.04
CA ARG A 36 -0.62 -1.94 9.67
C ARG A 36 -1.83 -1.08 9.34
N GLU A 37 -2.12 -0.05 10.13
CA GLU A 37 -3.29 0.78 9.88
C GLU A 37 -3.10 1.65 8.63
N GLU A 38 -1.89 2.19 8.41
CA GLU A 38 -1.55 2.92 7.19
C GLU A 38 -1.86 2.08 5.94
N TYR A 39 -1.33 0.86 5.86
CA TYR A 39 -1.55 0.01 4.69
C TYR A 39 -3.01 -0.42 4.55
N ARG A 40 -3.72 -0.69 5.66
CA ARG A 40 -5.16 -0.98 5.58
C ARG A 40 -5.97 0.19 5.02
N GLN A 41 -5.59 1.43 5.34
CA GLN A 41 -6.24 2.61 4.77
C GLN A 41 -5.90 2.78 3.29
N LYS A 42 -4.64 2.61 2.88
CA LYS A 42 -4.24 2.58 1.46
C LYS A 42 -5.07 1.57 0.66
N CYS A 43 -5.29 0.37 1.20
CA CYS A 43 -6.13 -0.65 0.56
C CYS A 43 -7.61 -0.24 0.46
N LYS A 44 -8.18 0.39 1.50
CA LYS A 44 -9.58 0.86 1.49
C LYS A 44 -9.81 2.03 0.54
N ASN A 45 -8.81 2.90 0.41
CA ASN A 45 -8.86 4.08 -0.45
C ASN A 45 -8.58 3.75 -1.92
N GLY A 46 -8.17 2.51 -2.24
CA GLY A 46 -7.81 2.10 -3.60
C GLY A 46 -6.42 2.57 -4.04
N GLU A 47 -5.60 3.11 -3.13
CA GLU A 47 -4.19 3.43 -3.38
C GLU A 47 -3.37 2.14 -3.60
N LEU A 48 -3.80 1.04 -2.95
CA LEU A 48 -3.33 -0.31 -3.22
C LEU A 48 -4.49 -1.20 -3.65
N SER A 49 -4.25 -2.04 -4.66
CA SER A 49 -5.20 -3.10 -5.04
C SER A 49 -5.45 -4.02 -3.84
N GLY A 50 -6.70 -4.46 -3.64
CA GLY A 50 -7.04 -5.42 -2.58
C GLY A 50 -6.23 -6.72 -2.66
N ASP A 51 -5.81 -7.11 -3.87
CA ASP A 51 -4.99 -8.29 -4.11
C ASP A 51 -3.50 -8.07 -3.85
N HIS A 52 -3.07 -6.83 -3.59
CA HIS A 52 -1.68 -6.51 -3.28
C HIS A 52 -1.23 -7.23 -2.00
N LEU A 53 0.00 -7.75 -1.98
CA LEU A 53 0.49 -8.56 -0.85
C LEU A 53 0.48 -7.78 0.48
N ASN A 54 0.76 -6.48 0.47
CA ASN A 54 0.66 -5.65 1.67
C ASN A 54 -0.78 -5.50 2.18
N CYS A 55 -1.78 -5.52 1.30
CA CYS A 55 -3.18 -5.56 1.72
C CYS A 55 -3.47 -6.90 2.40
N GLN A 56 -3.15 -8.01 1.74
CA GLN A 56 -3.37 -9.34 2.32
C GLN A 56 -2.67 -9.51 3.68
N ASN A 57 -1.41 -9.08 3.79
CA ASN A 57 -0.60 -9.24 5.00
C ASN A 57 -1.08 -8.33 6.13
N SER A 58 -1.43 -7.06 5.85
CA SER A 58 -1.93 -6.13 6.87
C SER A 58 -3.29 -6.57 7.47
N PHE A 59 -4.17 -7.17 6.68
CA PHE A 59 -5.43 -7.76 7.19
C PHE A 59 -5.19 -9.05 7.99
N LYS A 60 -4.31 -9.95 7.52
CA LYS A 60 -3.95 -11.19 8.25
C LYS A 60 -3.31 -10.90 9.61
N ALA A 61 -2.54 -9.82 9.72
CA ALA A 61 -1.88 -9.42 10.96
C ALA A 61 -2.85 -9.10 12.10
N VAL A 62 -4.08 -8.66 11.81
CA VAL A 62 -5.11 -8.43 12.84
C VAL A 62 -5.48 -9.72 13.56
N ILE A 63 -5.64 -10.83 12.81
CA ILE A 63 -5.94 -12.14 13.39
C ILE A 63 -4.78 -12.62 14.26
N ARG A 64 -3.53 -12.40 13.81
CA ARG A 64 -2.34 -12.78 14.55
C ARG A 64 -2.17 -11.98 15.83
N SER A 65 -2.28 -10.64 15.79
CA SER A 65 -2.18 -9.81 16.99
C SER A 65 -3.23 -10.19 18.05
N ASN A 66 -4.45 -10.54 17.63
CA ASN A 66 -5.48 -11.03 18.56
C ASN A 66 -5.13 -12.38 19.19
N ARG A 67 -4.44 -13.26 18.46
CA ARG A 67 -3.94 -14.53 19.04
C ARG A 67 -2.81 -14.30 20.04
N ILE A 68 -1.86 -13.42 19.70
CA ILE A 68 -0.73 -13.08 20.59
C ILE A 68 -1.26 -12.43 21.87
N SER A 69 -2.20 -11.49 21.78
CA SER A 69 -2.79 -10.85 22.96
C SER A 69 -3.51 -11.83 23.87
N ASN A 70 -4.09 -12.90 23.32
CA ASN A 70 -4.78 -13.93 24.09
C ASN A 70 -3.82 -14.96 24.70
N ALA A 71 -2.68 -15.24 24.05
CA ALA A 71 -1.66 -16.17 24.55
C ALA A 71 -0.73 -15.57 25.60
N SER A 72 -0.72 -14.24 25.76
CA SER A 72 0.19 -13.54 26.68
C SER A 72 -0.29 -13.52 28.15
N TRP A 73 -1.38 -14.22 28.47
CA TRP A 73 -1.99 -14.28 29.82
C TRP A 73 -1.85 -15.64 30.52
N ASP A 74 -1.09 -16.58 29.96
CA ASP A 74 -0.71 -17.87 30.56
C ASP A 74 0.78 -17.89 30.92
#